data_AF-A0A6J1TCN6-F1
#
_entry.id   AF-A0A6J1TCN6-F1
#
_cell.length_a   1.000
_cell.length_b   1.000
_cell.length_c   1.000
_cell.angle_alpha   90.00
_cell.angle_beta   90.00
_cell.angle_gamma   90.00
#
_symmetry.space_group_name_H-M   'P 1'
#
loop_
_entity.id
_entity.type
_entity.pdbx_description
1 polymer ?
#
loop_
_entity_poly.entity_id
_entity_poly.type
_entity_poly.pdbx_seq_one_letter_code
_entity_poly.pdbx_strand_id
1 'polypeptide(L)'
;MQFTMFAALLLPAALAALCPCPPSSEDSPVCGSNNRTYASECELRCARLPGLVAAHPGPCGPPEAAAGRAIVEFEDWDKCFTERLCAPPFWGNCTECGGGGDWSKCRQMCGWNCGCACAGLPTGGLDEGSRERWLECWQGRGCFESRLDECKKSCGTESCKNLCYMNWVRCGCGCVQLAAASRTGATTPRPANTAASTTENMSTTAEVGLGS
;
A
#
# COMPACT_ATOMS: atom_id res chain seq x y z
N MET A 1 41.26 46.67 54.14
CA MET A 1 41.05 45.52 55.06
C MET A 1 39.54 45.47 55.27
N GLN A 2 38.77 44.48 54.80
CA GLN A 2 38.97 43.04 54.87
C GLN A 2 38.14 42.37 53.76
N PHE A 3 38.73 41.34 53.15
CA PHE A 3 38.12 40.40 52.22
C PHE A 3 37.06 39.55 52.95
N THR A 4 35.91 39.30 52.32
CA THR A 4 35.08 38.13 52.64
C THR A 4 34.84 37.31 51.38
N MET A 5 35.16 36.03 51.51
CA MET A 5 35.33 35.05 50.46
C MET A 5 34.00 34.52 49.92
N PHE A 6 34.04 34.23 48.62
CA PHE A 6 33.44 33.11 47.90
C PHE A 6 32.73 32.03 48.74
N ALA A 7 31.46 31.80 48.41
CA ALA A 7 30.90 30.46 48.33
C ALA A 7 29.94 30.42 47.12
N ALA A 8 30.51 30.39 45.92
CA ALA A 8 29.76 30.00 44.74
C ALA A 8 29.44 28.51 44.90
N LEU A 9 28.24 28.22 45.40
CA LEU A 9 27.62 26.90 45.31
C LEU A 9 27.50 26.57 43.82
N LEU A 10 28.51 25.86 43.32
CA LEU A 10 28.42 25.13 42.06
C LEU A 10 27.29 24.12 42.26
N LEU A 11 26.11 24.47 41.78
CA LEU A 11 25.10 23.50 41.39
C LEU A 11 25.84 22.47 40.52
N PRO A 12 25.92 21.19 40.91
CA PRO A 12 26.34 20.18 39.98
C PRO A 12 25.30 20.24 38.87
N ALA A 13 25.67 20.88 37.76
CA ALA A 13 24.93 20.79 36.53
C ALA A 13 24.70 19.30 36.35
N ALA A 14 23.44 18.89 36.43
CA ALA A 14 23.06 17.55 36.07
C ALA A 14 23.59 17.36 34.66
N LEU A 15 24.70 16.63 34.53
CA LEU A 15 25.10 16.00 33.28
C LEU A 15 24.01 14.97 32.99
N ALA A 16 22.86 15.46 32.54
CA ALA A 16 21.99 14.68 31.70
C ALA A 16 22.88 14.25 30.53
N ALA A 17 23.15 12.95 30.50
CA ALA A 17 24.05 12.31 29.58
C ALA A 17 23.73 12.76 28.15
N LEU A 18 24.51 13.72 27.64
CA LEU A 18 24.69 13.93 26.22
C LEU A 18 25.33 12.63 25.74
N CYS A 19 24.52 11.69 25.29
CA CYS A 19 25.03 10.55 24.59
C CYS A 19 25.16 11.00 23.12
N PRO A 20 26.40 11.23 22.66
CA PRO A 20 26.63 11.86 21.38
C PRO A 20 26.48 10.79 20.30
N CYS A 21 25.33 10.73 19.66
CA CYS A 21 25.16 9.96 18.43
C CYS A 21 25.57 10.84 17.24
N PRO A 22 26.35 10.30 16.27
CA PRO A 22 26.63 11.03 15.04
C PRO A 22 25.31 11.36 14.32
N PRO A 23 25.21 12.50 13.62
CA PRO A 23 24.05 12.79 12.79
C PRO A 23 23.85 11.61 11.82
N SER A 24 22.60 11.15 11.75
CA SER A 24 22.10 9.86 11.27
C SER A 24 22.31 9.57 9.76
N SER A 25 23.44 9.96 9.18
CA SER A 25 23.63 9.85 7.72
C SER A 25 23.77 8.41 7.22
N GLU A 26 24.08 7.45 8.10
CA GLU A 26 24.30 6.05 7.71
C GLU A 26 23.54 5.00 8.56
N ASP A 27 22.92 5.38 9.67
CA ASP A 27 22.19 4.43 10.52
C ASP A 27 20.70 4.42 10.13
N SER A 28 20.19 3.23 9.79
CA SER A 28 18.76 3.01 9.56
C SER A 28 17.98 3.02 10.89
N PRO A 29 16.72 3.51 10.91
CA PRO A 29 15.88 3.47 12.09
C PRO A 29 15.70 2.04 12.62
N VAL A 30 15.49 1.89 13.93
CA VAL A 30 15.26 0.60 14.60
C VAL A 30 14.02 0.64 15.49
N CYS A 31 13.33 -0.49 15.63
CA CYS A 31 12.21 -0.62 16.53
C CYS A 31 12.70 -1.21 17.86
N GLY A 32 12.46 -0.53 18.98
CA GLY A 32 12.79 -1.03 20.31
C GLY A 32 11.77 -2.04 20.85
N SER A 33 12.17 -2.86 21.82
CA SER A 33 11.31 -3.80 22.56
C SER A 33 10.15 -3.14 23.31
N ASN A 34 10.19 -1.81 23.45
CA ASN A 34 9.12 -0.97 23.99
C ASN A 34 8.17 -0.44 22.91
N ASN A 35 8.25 -0.95 21.67
CA ASN A 35 7.44 -0.53 20.53
C ASN A 35 7.62 0.95 20.15
N ARG A 36 8.82 1.52 20.39
CA ARG A 36 9.22 2.86 19.93
C ARG A 36 10.30 2.79 18.86
N THR A 37 10.15 3.61 17.83
CA THR A 37 11.19 3.81 16.80
C THR A 37 12.30 4.72 17.34
N TYR A 38 13.55 4.31 17.17
CA TYR A 38 14.75 5.10 17.40
C TYR A 38 15.39 5.43 16.05
N ALA A 39 15.93 6.65 15.86
CA ALA A 39 16.45 7.05 14.55
C ALA A 39 17.72 6.27 14.17
N SER A 40 18.39 5.70 15.17
CA SER A 40 19.53 4.80 14.99
C SER A 40 19.62 3.80 16.15
N GLU A 41 20.40 2.74 15.95
CA GLU A 41 20.82 1.83 17.02
C GLU A 41 21.61 2.57 18.12
N CYS A 42 22.35 3.63 17.76
CA CYS A 42 23.02 4.49 18.74
C CYS A 42 21.99 5.14 19.67
N GLU A 43 20.93 5.75 19.12
CA GLU A 43 19.88 6.38 19.90
C GLU A 43 19.11 5.39 20.78
N LEU A 44 18.90 4.16 20.32
CA LEU A 44 18.28 3.11 21.14
C LEU A 44 19.12 2.83 22.38
N ARG A 45 20.43 2.66 22.22
CA ARG A 45 21.37 2.44 23.34
C ARG A 45 21.48 3.68 24.24
N CYS A 46 21.37 4.85 23.63
CA CYS A 46 21.38 6.16 24.27
C CYS A 46 20.26 6.34 25.31
N ALA A 47 19.10 5.75 25.03
CA ALA A 47 17.93 5.87 25.89
C ALA A 47 18.12 5.26 27.29
N ARG A 48 19.08 4.33 27.45
CA ARG A 48 19.45 3.68 28.74
C ARG A 48 18.24 3.19 29.55
N LEU A 49 17.18 2.75 28.87
CA LEU A 49 16.01 2.17 29.52
C LEU A 49 16.30 0.71 29.91
N PRO A 50 16.04 0.29 31.16
CA PRO A 50 16.25 -1.10 31.58
C PRO A 50 15.51 -2.10 30.68
N GLY A 51 16.22 -3.08 30.15
CA GLY A 51 15.64 -4.13 29.29
C GLY A 51 15.26 -3.67 27.87
N LEU A 52 15.58 -2.43 27.49
CA LEU A 52 15.40 -1.96 26.12
C LEU A 52 16.44 -2.59 25.19
N VAL A 53 15.94 -3.29 24.17
CA VAL A 53 16.74 -3.89 23.10
C VAL A 53 16.09 -3.58 21.77
N ALA A 54 16.84 -3.65 20.66
CA ALA A 54 16.23 -3.63 19.34
C ALA A 54 15.36 -4.90 19.17
N ALA A 55 14.09 -4.70 18.85
CA ALA A 55 13.15 -5.76 18.48
C ALA A 55 13.36 -6.18 17.01
N HIS A 56 13.46 -5.21 16.10
CA HIS A 56 13.78 -5.46 14.69
C HIS A 56 14.38 -4.20 14.01
N PRO A 57 15.09 -4.36 12.87
CA PRO A 57 15.48 -3.25 12.01
C PRO A 57 14.27 -2.55 11.38
N GLY A 58 14.36 -1.25 11.12
CA GLY A 58 13.26 -0.41 10.61
C GLY A 58 12.39 0.18 11.73
N PRO A 59 11.52 1.14 11.42
CA PRO A 59 10.63 1.73 12.41
C PRO A 59 9.57 0.74 12.89
N CYS A 60 9.07 0.94 14.10
CA CYS A 60 7.90 0.22 14.59
C CYS A 60 6.65 0.58 13.77
N GLY A 61 5.70 -0.34 13.72
CA GLY A 61 4.41 -0.14 13.05
C GLY A 61 4.30 -0.83 11.70
N PRO A 62 3.16 -0.68 11.01
CA PRO A 62 2.96 -1.31 9.72
C PRO A 62 4.00 -0.80 8.70
N PRO A 63 4.40 -1.64 7.73
CA PRO A 63 5.48 -1.36 6.78
C PRO A 63 5.29 -0.05 5.97
N GLU A 64 4.09 0.51 5.98
CA GLU A 64 3.75 1.81 5.40
C GLU A 64 4.49 2.98 6.07
N ALA A 65 4.80 2.91 7.37
CA ALA A 65 5.60 3.91 8.08
C ALA A 65 7.11 3.78 7.78
N ALA A 66 7.57 2.59 7.37
CA ALA A 66 8.98 2.32 7.05
C ALA A 66 9.38 2.71 5.63
N ALA A 67 8.41 2.82 4.72
CA ALA A 67 8.65 3.07 3.30
C ALA A 67 8.71 4.56 2.90
N GLY A 68 8.75 5.49 3.87
CA GLY A 68 8.79 6.92 3.59
C GLY A 68 7.55 7.47 2.86
N ARG A 69 6.43 6.72 2.83
CA ARG A 69 5.16 7.25 2.34
C ARG A 69 4.50 8.03 3.47
N ALA A 70 4.25 9.31 3.22
CA ALA A 70 3.45 10.14 4.12
C ALA A 70 2.08 9.47 4.33
N ILE A 71 1.68 9.31 5.58
CA ILE A 71 0.31 8.93 5.93
C ILE A 71 -0.57 10.10 5.49
N VAL A 72 -1.43 9.89 4.50
CA VAL A 72 -2.44 10.88 4.11
C VAL A 72 -3.59 10.80 5.12
N GLU A 73 -3.87 11.92 5.78
CA GLU A 73 -5.01 12.06 6.69
C GLU A 73 -6.33 12.17 5.91
N PHE A 74 -7.45 11.91 6.59
CA PHE A 74 -8.76 11.83 5.94
C PHE A 74 -9.15 13.14 5.24
N GLU A 75 -8.90 14.28 5.86
CA GLU A 75 -9.29 15.59 5.33
C GLU A 75 -8.58 15.92 4.01
N ASP A 76 -7.29 15.58 3.92
CA ASP A 76 -6.50 15.77 2.69
C ASP A 76 -6.95 14.80 1.59
N TRP A 77 -7.24 13.56 1.97
CA TRP A 77 -7.77 12.56 1.05
C TRP A 77 -9.13 12.98 0.49
N ASP A 78 -10.07 13.40 1.35
CA ASP A 78 -11.44 13.76 1.00
C ASP A 78 -11.48 14.96 0.05
N LYS A 79 -10.64 15.97 0.34
CA LYS A 79 -10.46 17.12 -0.55
C LYS A 79 -9.97 16.67 -1.93
N CYS A 80 -8.90 15.87 -2.00
CA CYS A 80 -8.37 15.35 -3.26
C CYS A 80 -9.41 14.52 -4.01
N PHE A 81 -10.11 13.63 -3.31
CA PHE A 81 -11.09 12.72 -3.86
C PHE A 81 -12.28 13.46 -4.49
N THR A 82 -12.74 14.51 -3.82
CA THR A 82 -13.84 15.37 -4.27
C THR A 82 -13.41 16.25 -5.45
N GLU A 83 -12.29 16.96 -5.34
CA GLU A 83 -11.81 17.86 -6.41
C GLU A 83 -11.50 17.10 -7.71
N ARG A 84 -11.04 15.86 -7.60
CA ARG A 84 -10.76 14.98 -8.76
C ARG A 84 -11.97 14.17 -9.22
N LEU A 85 -13.11 14.29 -8.54
CA LEU A 85 -14.36 13.60 -8.86
C LEU A 85 -14.21 12.07 -8.95
N CYS A 86 -13.42 11.47 -8.05
CA CYS A 86 -13.06 10.05 -8.11
C CYS A 86 -14.25 9.08 -7.91
N ALA A 87 -15.38 9.54 -7.37
CA ALA A 87 -16.62 8.79 -7.20
C ALA A 87 -17.60 8.96 -8.38
N PRO A 88 -18.63 8.11 -8.48
CA PRO A 88 -19.77 8.35 -9.36
C PRO A 88 -20.35 9.77 -9.18
N PRO A 89 -20.85 10.40 -10.26
CA PRO A 89 -21.05 9.85 -11.60
C PRO A 89 -19.82 9.95 -12.52
N PHE A 90 -18.77 10.65 -12.09
CA PHE A 90 -17.67 11.02 -12.97
C PHE A 90 -16.42 10.13 -12.87
N TRP A 91 -16.24 9.33 -11.80
CA TRP A 91 -15.15 8.33 -11.65
C TRP A 91 -13.71 8.86 -11.88
N GLY A 92 -13.51 10.18 -11.94
CA GLY A 92 -12.27 10.83 -12.36
C GLY A 92 -12.20 11.14 -13.86
N ASN A 93 -11.06 11.65 -14.33
CA ASN A 93 -10.84 11.97 -15.75
C ASN A 93 -10.48 10.73 -16.59
N CYS A 94 -11.22 9.62 -16.47
CA CYS A 94 -10.92 8.28 -17.02
C CYS A 94 -10.93 8.17 -18.56
N THR A 95 -10.26 9.09 -19.26
CA THR A 95 -10.15 9.14 -20.72
C THR A 95 -9.45 7.91 -21.28
N GLU A 96 -8.55 7.30 -20.49
CA GLU A 96 -7.84 6.05 -20.80
C GLU A 96 -8.77 4.84 -20.98
N CYS A 97 -9.97 4.89 -20.40
CA CYS A 97 -10.96 3.86 -20.64
C CYS A 97 -11.39 3.90 -22.12
N GLY A 98 -11.71 5.05 -22.75
CA GLY A 98 -12.17 5.13 -24.16
C GLY A 98 -13.71 5.15 -24.36
N GLY A 99 -14.20 4.88 -25.58
CA GLY A 99 -15.61 5.07 -26.02
C GLY A 99 -16.53 3.87 -26.42
N GLY A 100 -16.07 2.71 -26.93
CA GLY A 100 -16.83 1.42 -26.91
C GLY A 100 -16.37 0.26 -25.95
N GLY A 101 -17.30 -0.38 -25.22
CA GLY A 101 -17.08 -1.53 -24.29
C GLY A 101 -17.91 -1.46 -22.99
N ASP A 102 -17.87 -2.47 -22.10
CA ASP A 102 -18.52 -2.46 -20.77
C ASP A 102 -17.78 -1.51 -19.80
N TRP A 103 -17.92 -0.22 -20.10
CA TRP A 103 -17.27 0.92 -19.46
C TRP A 103 -17.39 0.95 -17.95
N SER A 104 -18.45 0.34 -17.44
CA SER A 104 -18.79 0.33 -16.03
C SER A 104 -17.66 -0.27 -15.20
N LYS A 105 -16.98 -1.31 -15.69
CA LYS A 105 -15.91 -2.00 -14.97
C LYS A 105 -14.59 -1.22 -15.00
N CYS A 106 -14.20 -0.71 -16.17
CA CYS A 106 -13.01 0.12 -16.30
C CYS A 106 -13.14 1.40 -15.47
N ARG A 107 -14.29 2.11 -15.57
CA ARG A 107 -14.54 3.33 -14.79
C ARG A 107 -14.55 3.08 -13.28
N GLN A 108 -15.10 1.95 -12.83
CA GLN A 108 -15.00 1.55 -11.41
C GLN A 108 -13.53 1.43 -10.97
N MET A 109 -12.71 0.71 -11.73
CA MET A 109 -11.29 0.56 -11.40
C MET A 109 -10.52 1.87 -11.50
N CYS A 110 -10.86 2.72 -12.46
CA CYS A 110 -10.29 4.06 -12.60
C CYS A 110 -10.63 4.95 -11.39
N GLY A 111 -11.88 4.94 -10.91
CA GLY A 111 -12.26 5.67 -9.70
C GLY A 111 -11.52 5.16 -8.46
N TRP A 112 -11.33 3.84 -8.35
CA TRP A 112 -10.49 3.25 -7.31
C TRP A 112 -9.03 3.70 -7.43
N ASN A 113 -8.45 3.67 -8.64
CA ASN A 113 -7.11 4.20 -8.89
C ASN A 113 -7.00 5.68 -8.50
N CYS A 114 -8.01 6.49 -8.83
CA CYS A 114 -8.09 7.90 -8.46
C CYS A 114 -8.08 8.08 -6.93
N GLY A 115 -8.92 7.34 -6.20
CA GLY A 115 -8.97 7.39 -4.74
C GLY A 115 -7.71 6.87 -4.06
N CYS A 116 -7.09 5.82 -4.61
CA CYS A 116 -5.81 5.31 -4.11
C CYS A 116 -4.68 6.30 -4.33
N ALA A 117 -4.64 6.97 -5.49
CA ALA A 117 -3.67 8.03 -5.75
C ALA A 117 -3.84 9.19 -4.75
N CYS A 118 -5.07 9.60 -4.44
CA CYS A 118 -5.33 10.59 -3.38
C CYS A 118 -4.86 10.12 -2.01
N ALA A 119 -4.88 8.81 -1.72
CA ALA A 119 -4.40 8.25 -0.46
C ALA A 119 -2.86 8.07 -0.42
N GLY A 120 -2.14 8.49 -1.47
CA GLY A 120 -0.70 8.25 -1.59
C GLY A 120 -0.35 6.77 -1.82
N LEU A 121 -1.30 5.97 -2.29
CA LEU A 121 -1.16 4.54 -2.50
C LEU A 121 -0.95 4.21 -3.99
N PRO A 122 -0.18 3.15 -4.30
CA PRO A 122 -0.04 2.68 -5.67
C PRO A 122 -1.37 2.30 -6.31
N THR A 123 -1.50 2.65 -7.58
CA THR A 123 -2.65 2.32 -8.43
C THR A 123 -2.43 0.99 -9.15
N GLY A 124 -3.49 0.48 -9.78
CA GLY A 124 -3.51 -0.82 -10.42
C GLY A 124 -3.88 -0.78 -11.89
N GLY A 125 -3.94 -1.97 -12.49
CA GLY A 125 -4.27 -2.14 -13.90
C GLY A 125 -5.72 -1.78 -14.24
N LEU A 126 -5.93 -1.37 -15.49
CA LEU A 126 -7.25 -1.14 -16.10
C LEU A 126 -7.50 -2.08 -17.28
N ASP A 127 -6.72 -3.15 -17.38
CA ASP A 127 -6.90 -4.18 -18.39
C ASP A 127 -8.13 -5.06 -18.13
N GLU A 128 -8.52 -5.81 -19.14
CA GLU A 128 -9.62 -6.79 -19.05
C GLU A 128 -9.39 -7.77 -17.89
N GLY A 129 -10.38 -7.93 -17.02
CA GLY A 129 -10.28 -8.74 -15.81
C GLY A 129 -9.75 -8.02 -14.57
N SER A 130 -9.26 -6.77 -14.67
CA SER A 130 -8.78 -6.02 -13.50
C SER A 130 -9.88 -5.86 -12.44
N ARG A 131 -11.11 -5.63 -12.88
CA ARG A 131 -12.27 -5.46 -11.99
C ARG A 131 -12.67 -6.76 -11.29
N GLU A 132 -12.54 -7.88 -11.98
CA GLU A 132 -12.85 -9.22 -11.47
C GLU A 132 -11.81 -9.66 -10.44
N ARG A 133 -10.51 -9.51 -10.74
CA ARG A 133 -9.42 -9.80 -9.79
C ARG A 133 -9.51 -8.92 -8.54
N TRP A 134 -9.83 -7.64 -8.74
CA TRP A 134 -10.11 -6.74 -7.64
C TRP A 134 -11.29 -7.23 -6.79
N LEU A 135 -12.37 -7.70 -7.42
CA LEU A 135 -13.55 -8.21 -6.71
C LEU A 135 -13.24 -9.44 -5.87
N GLU A 136 -12.49 -10.39 -6.44
CA GLU A 136 -12.08 -11.61 -5.75
C GLU A 136 -11.25 -11.27 -4.51
N CYS A 137 -10.28 -10.36 -4.64
CA CYS A 137 -9.53 -9.86 -3.49
C CYS A 137 -10.42 -9.13 -2.48
N TRP A 138 -11.30 -8.25 -2.96
CA TRP A 138 -12.19 -7.45 -2.13
C TRP A 138 -13.08 -8.33 -1.27
N GLN A 139 -13.63 -9.40 -1.86
CA GLN A 139 -14.42 -10.41 -1.16
C GLN A 139 -13.57 -11.23 -0.21
N GLY A 140 -12.42 -11.73 -0.66
CA GLY A 140 -11.53 -12.58 0.14
C GLY A 140 -10.95 -11.86 1.36
N ARG A 141 -10.65 -10.56 1.26
CA ARG A 141 -10.20 -9.72 2.39
C ARG A 141 -11.35 -9.15 3.21
N GLY A 142 -12.58 -9.23 2.69
CA GLY A 142 -13.76 -8.66 3.32
C GLY A 142 -13.68 -7.16 3.47
N CYS A 143 -13.25 -6.44 2.42
CA CYS A 143 -13.18 -4.98 2.38
C CYS A 143 -14.57 -4.32 2.25
N PHE A 144 -15.61 -4.89 2.84
CA PHE A 144 -16.99 -4.44 2.64
C PHE A 144 -17.34 -3.21 3.47
N GLU A 145 -18.33 -2.43 3.00
CA GLU A 145 -18.90 -1.30 3.72
C GLU A 145 -19.48 -1.72 5.08
N SER A 146 -19.98 -2.95 5.21
CA SER A 146 -20.46 -3.48 6.49
C SER A 146 -19.39 -3.50 7.60
N ARG A 147 -18.13 -3.81 7.25
CA ARG A 147 -17.02 -3.73 8.22
C ARG A 147 -16.65 -2.29 8.57
N LEU A 148 -16.72 -1.40 7.59
CA LEU A 148 -16.54 0.03 7.81
C LEU A 148 -17.59 0.55 8.80
N ASP A 149 -18.85 0.16 8.62
CA ASP A 149 -19.96 0.55 9.50
C ASP A 149 -19.79 -0.02 10.91
N GLU A 150 -19.40 -1.29 11.05
CA GLU A 150 -19.12 -1.91 12.35
C GLU A 150 -17.97 -1.21 13.09
N CYS A 151 -16.90 -0.85 12.37
CA CYS A 151 -15.79 -0.08 12.91
C CYS A 151 -16.25 1.31 13.39
N LYS A 152 -17.00 2.02 12.55
CA LYS A 152 -17.53 3.35 12.87
C LYS A 152 -18.47 3.34 14.06
N LYS A 153 -19.32 2.31 14.21
CA LYS A 153 -20.22 2.14 15.37
C LYS A 153 -19.46 1.97 16.68
N SER A 154 -18.24 1.42 16.61
CA SER A 154 -17.38 1.20 17.77
C SER A 154 -16.55 2.46 18.14
N CYS A 155 -16.63 3.54 17.34
CA CYS A 155 -15.85 4.76 17.55
C CYS A 155 -16.56 5.80 18.42
N GLY A 156 -15.81 6.40 19.35
CA GLY A 156 -16.26 7.52 20.18
C GLY A 156 -15.90 8.92 19.65
N THR A 157 -15.06 9.02 18.62
CA THR A 157 -14.57 10.30 18.06
C THR A 157 -14.62 10.31 16.53
N GLU A 158 -14.61 11.51 15.94
CA GLU A 158 -14.62 11.63 14.48
C GLU A 158 -13.30 11.16 13.86
N SER A 159 -12.16 11.47 14.48
CA SER A 159 -10.85 10.96 14.05
C SER A 159 -10.79 9.43 14.02
N CYS A 160 -11.47 8.74 14.94
CA CYS A 160 -11.59 7.28 14.92
C CYS A 160 -12.40 6.81 13.70
N LYS A 161 -13.53 7.46 13.40
CA LYS A 161 -14.34 7.12 12.22
C LYS A 161 -13.59 7.40 10.91
N ASN A 162 -12.82 8.49 10.86
CA ASN A 162 -11.95 8.84 9.75
C ASN A 162 -10.87 7.76 9.55
N LEU A 163 -10.29 7.25 10.64
CA LEU A 163 -9.36 6.13 10.58
C LEU A 163 -10.02 4.84 10.06
N CYS A 164 -11.24 4.51 10.51
CA CYS A 164 -12.02 3.39 9.95
C CYS A 164 -12.20 3.53 8.43
N TYR A 165 -12.53 4.73 7.97
CA TYR A 165 -12.71 5.03 6.54
C TYR A 165 -11.39 4.87 5.77
N MET A 166 -10.31 5.46 6.26
CA MET A 166 -8.99 5.34 5.61
C MET A 166 -8.49 3.89 5.60
N ASN A 167 -8.81 3.08 6.62
CA ASN A 167 -8.50 1.65 6.61
C ASN A 167 -9.31 0.89 5.56
N TRP A 168 -10.58 1.25 5.34
CA TRP A 168 -11.39 0.72 4.26
C TRP A 168 -10.82 1.07 2.88
N VAL A 169 -10.41 2.34 2.68
CA VAL A 169 -9.70 2.79 1.45
C VAL A 169 -8.41 1.98 1.24
N ARG A 170 -7.57 1.83 2.28
CA ARG A 170 -6.33 1.03 2.21
C ARG A 170 -6.61 -0.42 1.84
N CYS A 171 -7.66 -1.04 2.40
CA CYS A 171 -8.07 -2.41 2.06
C CYS A 171 -8.38 -2.53 0.56
N GLY A 172 -9.18 -1.60 0.04
CA GLY A 172 -9.52 -1.51 -1.37
C GLY A 172 -8.32 -1.31 -2.27
N CYS A 173 -7.43 -0.38 -1.91
CA CYS A 173 -6.21 -0.09 -2.66
C CYS A 173 -5.21 -1.24 -2.64
N GLY A 174 -5.16 -2.03 -1.57
CA GLY A 174 -4.42 -3.29 -1.55
C GLY A 174 -4.91 -4.26 -2.63
N CYS A 175 -6.23 -4.34 -2.85
CA CYS A 175 -6.79 -5.15 -3.92
C CYS A 175 -6.56 -4.57 -5.32
N VAL A 176 -6.53 -3.24 -5.45
CA VAL A 176 -6.18 -2.56 -6.71
C VAL A 176 -4.76 -2.96 -7.15
N GLN A 177 -3.82 -2.98 -6.22
CA GLN A 177 -2.43 -3.37 -6.48
C GLN A 177 -2.30 -4.83 -6.89
N LEU A 178 -3.04 -5.73 -6.22
CA LEU A 178 -3.05 -7.16 -6.58
C LEU A 178 -3.66 -7.40 -7.97
N ALA A 179 -4.70 -6.65 -8.34
CA ALA A 179 -5.28 -6.73 -9.68
C ALA A 179 -4.28 -6.35 -10.78
N ALA A 180 -3.28 -5.53 -10.48
CA ALA A 180 -2.19 -5.15 -11.39
C ALA A 180 -1.11 -6.23 -11.55
N ALA A 181 -0.80 -6.95 -10.47
CA ALA A 181 0.31 -7.91 -10.41
C ALA A 181 0.09 -9.17 -11.28
N SER A 182 -1.13 -9.43 -11.75
CA SER A 182 -1.42 -10.61 -12.58
C SER A 182 -0.85 -10.55 -14.00
N ARG A 183 -0.26 -9.41 -14.42
CA ARG A 183 0.45 -9.31 -15.70
C ARG A 183 1.85 -9.95 -15.70
N THR A 184 2.41 -10.32 -14.56
CA THR A 184 3.75 -10.95 -14.50
C THR A 184 3.72 -12.47 -14.32
N GLY A 185 2.53 -13.09 -14.28
CA GLY A 185 2.35 -14.51 -13.91
C GLY A 185 1.84 -15.46 -14.99
N ALA A 186 1.74 -15.05 -16.26
CA ALA A 186 1.21 -15.92 -17.33
C ALA A 186 2.10 -15.91 -18.59
N THR A 187 3.34 -16.34 -18.44
CA THR A 187 4.07 -17.06 -19.49
C THR A 187 4.61 -18.34 -18.88
N THR A 188 3.70 -19.27 -18.57
CA THR A 188 4.08 -20.68 -18.47
C THR A 188 4.39 -21.13 -19.90
N PRO A 189 5.63 -21.55 -20.23
CA PRO A 189 5.89 -22.15 -21.53
C PRO A 189 5.05 -23.43 -21.62
N ARG A 190 4.17 -23.49 -22.62
CA ARG A 190 3.51 -24.74 -23.01
C ARG A 190 4.61 -25.78 -23.24
N PRO A 191 4.59 -26.96 -22.59
CA PRO A 191 5.54 -28.01 -22.93
C PRO A 191 5.32 -28.37 -24.40
N ALA A 192 6.39 -28.24 -25.18
CA ALA A 192 6.43 -28.69 -26.55
C ALA A 192 6.31 -30.22 -26.54
N ASN A 193 5.09 -30.73 -26.70
CA ASN A 193 4.91 -32.14 -27.02
C ASN A 193 5.42 -32.34 -28.44
N THR A 194 6.60 -32.96 -28.53
CA THR A 194 7.15 -33.60 -29.71
C THR A 194 6.14 -34.62 -30.23
N ALA A 195 5.37 -34.26 -31.25
CA ALA A 195 4.70 -35.23 -32.10
C ALA A 195 5.59 -35.44 -33.32
N ALA A 196 6.24 -36.60 -33.34
CA ALA A 196 7.00 -37.09 -34.46
C ALA A 196 6.12 -37.16 -35.71
N SER A 197 6.72 -36.74 -36.82
CA SER A 197 6.24 -36.99 -38.17
C SER A 197 6.25 -38.49 -38.43
N THR A 198 5.07 -39.06 -38.74
CA THR A 198 4.97 -40.23 -39.61
C THR A 198 3.85 -39.96 -40.60
N THR A 199 4.29 -39.65 -41.82
CA THR A 199 3.57 -39.80 -43.06
C THR A 199 2.98 -41.19 -43.17
N GLU A 200 1.68 -41.29 -43.49
CA GLU A 200 1.17 -42.37 -44.33
C GLU A 200 -0.10 -41.92 -45.04
N ASN A 201 -0.33 -42.55 -46.19
CA ASN A 201 -0.83 -41.97 -47.42
C ASN A 201 -2.27 -42.43 -47.72
N MET A 202 -2.92 -41.75 -48.67
CA MET A 202 -3.96 -42.28 -49.57
C MET A 202 -5.42 -42.37 -49.07
N SER A 203 -6.31 -41.54 -49.60
CA SER A 203 -7.14 -41.92 -50.76
C SER A 203 -8.21 -40.87 -51.07
N THR A 204 -8.19 -40.47 -52.34
CA THR A 204 -9.18 -39.76 -53.17
C THR A 204 -10.66 -39.99 -52.83
N THR A 205 -11.43 -38.89 -52.78
CA THR A 205 -12.87 -38.88 -53.08
C THR A 205 -13.16 -37.91 -54.21
N ALA A 206 -13.88 -38.43 -55.19
CA ALA A 206 -14.14 -37.88 -56.51
C ALA A 206 -15.09 -36.67 -56.51
N GLU A 207 -14.79 -35.73 -57.40
CA GLU A 207 -15.74 -34.78 -57.95
C GLU A 207 -16.73 -35.51 -58.87
N VAL A 208 -18.02 -35.21 -58.74
CA VAL A 208 -19.02 -35.53 -59.76
C VAL A 208 -19.70 -34.23 -60.16
N GLY A 209 -19.47 -33.82 -61.40
CA GLY A 209 -20.22 -32.81 -62.12
C GLY A 209 -20.62 -33.34 -63.51
N LEU A 210 -21.63 -32.69 -64.09
CA LEU A 210 -22.41 -32.99 -65.31
C LEU A 210 -23.61 -33.93 -65.06
N GLY A 211 -24.86 -33.60 -65.38
CA GLY A 211 -25.40 -32.59 -66.28
C GLY A 211 -26.32 -33.27 -67.31
N SER A 212 -27.64 -33.08 -67.17
CA SER A 212 -28.70 -33.13 -68.20
C SER A 212 -30.02 -32.70 -67.56
#